data_AF-A0A926V6J7-F1
#
_entry.id   AF-A0A926V6J7-F1
#
_cell.length_a   1.000
_cell.length_b   1.000
_cell.length_c   1.000
_cell.angle_alpha   90.00
_cell.angle_beta   90.00
_cell.angle_gamma   90.00
#
_symmetry.space_group_name_H-M   'P 1'
#
loop_
_entity.id
_entity.type
_entity.pdbx_description
1 polymer ?
#
loop_
_entity_poly.entity_id
_entity_poly.type
_entity_poly.pdbx_seq_one_letter_code
_entity_poly.pdbx_strand_id
1 'polypeptide(L)'
;MAKALPEKCRKCAMLPAQQAQALHGADGDGCWNPSVCYSRRSYARHRDRINQTRNRKRKEQEPEHITVPFEPLSQLVFGVLVVYREVGADTPVHAIAAEIWQGQEKVAIVPPVHCAGMVPSQVHTYVGKMLSMLEQRYGVRKFASQIRLDPGGCPLRPCPLKVEV
;
A
#
# COMPACT_ATOMS: atom_id res chain seq x y z
N MET A 1 -8.48 -8.16 19.59
CA MET A 1 -8.50 -9.41 20.39
C MET A 1 -9.75 -9.44 21.27
N ALA A 2 -10.47 -10.55 21.36
CA ALA A 2 -11.67 -10.62 22.21
C ALA A 2 -11.27 -10.51 23.69
N LYS A 3 -11.85 -9.56 24.43
CA LYS A 3 -11.57 -9.39 25.88
C LYS A 3 -11.77 -10.71 26.60
N ALA A 4 -10.79 -11.11 27.41
CA ALA A 4 -10.87 -12.34 28.18
C ALA A 4 -11.96 -12.18 29.26
N LEU A 5 -12.85 -13.17 29.37
CA LEU A 5 -13.80 -13.19 30.49
C LEU A 5 -13.01 -13.36 31.80
N PRO A 6 -13.32 -12.61 32.87
CA PRO A 6 -12.70 -12.77 34.18
C PRO A 6 -12.81 -14.22 34.67
N GLU A 7 -11.77 -14.72 35.34
CA GLU A 7 -11.70 -16.12 35.77
C GLU A 7 -12.82 -16.49 36.75
N LYS A 8 -13.16 -15.57 37.67
CA LYS A 8 -14.30 -15.70 38.58
C LYS A 8 -15.62 -15.93 37.84
N CYS A 9 -15.87 -15.18 36.77
CA CYS A 9 -17.08 -15.34 35.95
C CYS A 9 -17.08 -16.66 35.15
N ARG A 10 -15.91 -17.18 34.76
CA ARG A 10 -15.82 -18.50 34.11
C ARG A 10 -16.21 -19.62 35.06
N LYS A 11 -15.69 -19.60 36.29
CA LYS A 11 -16.01 -20.60 37.33
C LYS A 11 -17.48 -20.51 37.74
N CYS A 12 -17.99 -19.30 37.99
CA CYS A 12 -19.40 -19.04 38.31
C CYS A 12 -20.36 -19.50 37.19
N ALA A 13 -19.95 -19.43 35.93
CA ALA A 13 -20.75 -19.92 34.82
C ALA A 13 -20.96 -21.44 34.84
N MET A 14 -19.99 -22.22 35.33
CA MET A 14 -20.11 -23.69 35.34
C MET A 14 -21.05 -24.24 36.42
N LEU A 15 -21.38 -23.45 37.43
CA LEU A 15 -22.30 -23.84 38.49
C LEU A 15 -23.77 -23.79 38.01
N PRO A 16 -24.73 -24.44 38.68
CA PRO A 16 -26.15 -24.13 38.56
C PRO A 16 -26.46 -22.68 38.97
N ALA A 17 -27.52 -22.07 38.42
CA ALA A 17 -27.85 -20.67 38.69
C ALA A 17 -28.17 -20.41 40.17
N GLN A 18 -28.92 -21.31 40.81
CA GLN A 18 -29.26 -21.23 42.23
C GLN A 18 -28.02 -21.31 43.13
N GLN A 19 -27.09 -22.22 42.83
CA GLN A 19 -25.84 -22.33 43.58
C GLN A 19 -24.94 -21.11 43.40
N ALA A 20 -24.85 -20.56 42.19
CA ALA A 20 -24.11 -19.33 41.93
C ALA A 20 -24.76 -18.11 42.61
N GLN A 21 -26.08 -18.06 42.70
CA GLN A 21 -26.82 -17.01 43.40
C GLN A 21 -26.67 -17.14 44.91
N ALA A 22 -26.60 -18.34 45.48
CA ALA A 22 -26.31 -18.51 46.90
C ALA A 22 -24.88 -18.07 47.26
N LEU A 23 -23.89 -18.44 46.44
CA LEU A 23 -22.47 -18.11 46.69
C LEU A 23 -22.11 -16.65 46.39
N HIS A 24 -22.79 -16.02 45.43
CA HIS A 24 -22.44 -14.68 44.97
C HIS A 24 -23.57 -13.65 45.15
N GLY A 25 -24.73 -14.05 45.69
CA GLY A 25 -25.86 -13.18 45.97
C GLY A 25 -25.72 -12.42 47.28
N ALA A 26 -26.87 -12.05 47.86
CA ALA A 26 -26.93 -11.25 49.08
C ALA A 26 -26.24 -11.93 50.27
N ASP A 27 -26.33 -13.26 50.37
CA ASP A 27 -25.73 -14.06 51.44
C ASP A 27 -24.27 -14.45 51.16
N GLY A 28 -23.72 -14.01 50.04
CA GLY A 28 -22.38 -14.36 49.56
C GLY A 28 -21.48 -13.14 49.39
N ASP A 29 -20.78 -13.07 48.25
CA ASP A 29 -19.86 -11.96 47.95
C ASP A 29 -20.50 -10.75 47.25
N GLY A 30 -21.83 -10.72 47.11
CA GLY A 30 -22.59 -9.60 46.54
C GLY A 30 -22.31 -9.32 45.05
N CYS A 31 -21.59 -10.19 44.34
CA CYS A 31 -21.20 -9.99 42.95
C CYS A 31 -22.33 -10.33 41.94
N TRP A 32 -23.35 -11.07 42.36
CA TRP A 32 -24.45 -11.52 41.51
C TRP A 32 -25.37 -10.36 41.12
N ASN A 33 -25.49 -10.13 39.81
CA ASN A 33 -26.41 -9.16 39.24
C ASN A 33 -27.42 -9.87 38.31
N PRO A 34 -28.71 -9.96 38.70
CA PRO A 34 -29.74 -10.61 37.89
C PRO A 34 -29.89 -10.06 36.47
N SER A 35 -29.61 -8.77 36.23
CA SER A 35 -29.80 -8.17 34.89
C SER A 35 -28.75 -8.62 33.87
N VAL A 36 -27.55 -9.03 34.31
CA VAL A 36 -26.42 -9.35 33.41
C VAL A 36 -25.84 -10.74 33.63
N CYS A 37 -25.94 -11.32 34.83
CA CYS A 37 -25.27 -12.58 35.15
C CYS A 37 -25.86 -13.77 34.40
N TYR A 38 -27.17 -13.83 34.15
CA TYR A 38 -27.76 -14.90 33.34
C TYR A 38 -27.19 -14.94 31.92
N SER A 39 -27.17 -13.78 31.25
CA SER A 39 -26.62 -13.64 29.89
C SER A 39 -25.11 -13.91 29.85
N ARG A 40 -24.33 -13.35 30.78
CA ARG A 40 -22.88 -13.56 30.88
C ARG A 40 -22.52 -15.03 31.11
N ARG A 41 -23.28 -15.73 31.96
CA ARG A 41 -23.04 -17.16 32.25
C ARG A 41 -23.38 -18.04 31.06
N SER A 42 -24.48 -17.74 30.36
CA SER A 42 -24.83 -18.41 29.09
C SER A 42 -23.72 -18.20 28.04
N TYR A 43 -23.28 -16.96 27.84
CA TYR A 43 -22.18 -16.64 26.92
C TYR A 43 -20.88 -17.37 27.29
N ALA A 44 -20.53 -17.42 28.57
CA ALA A 44 -19.32 -18.11 29.04
C ALA A 44 -19.34 -19.61 28.75
N ARG A 45 -20.49 -20.28 28.95
CA ARG A 45 -20.67 -21.72 28.65
C ARG A 45 -20.61 -22.03 27.17
N HIS A 46 -21.14 -21.13 26.33
CA HIS A 46 -21.26 -21.35 24.89
C HIS A 46 -20.22 -20.59 24.07
N ARG A 47 -19.19 -20.02 24.73
CA ARG A 47 -18.20 -19.14 24.12
C ARG A 47 -17.51 -19.79 22.93
N ASP A 48 -17.08 -21.04 23.08
CA ASP A 48 -16.35 -21.75 22.04
C ASP A 48 -17.25 -22.05 20.83
N ARG A 49 -18.48 -22.50 21.07
CA ARG A 49 -19.47 -22.74 20.02
C ARG A 49 -19.82 -21.45 19.26
N ILE A 50 -20.01 -20.33 19.97
CA ILE A 50 -20.29 -19.01 19.38
C ILE A 50 -19.10 -18.55 18.54
N ASN A 51 -17.88 -18.70 19.05
CA ASN A 51 -16.66 -18.31 18.34
C ASN A 51 -16.42 -19.17 17.10
N GLN A 52 -16.64 -20.49 17.18
CA GLN A 52 -16.59 -21.39 16.03
C GLN A 52 -17.61 -20.98 14.97
N THR A 53 -18.86 -20.69 15.36
CA THR A 53 -19.91 -20.24 14.44
C THR A 53 -19.55 -18.92 13.76
N ARG A 54 -19.00 -17.95 14.51
CA ARG A 54 -18.54 -16.67 13.96
C ARG A 54 -17.34 -16.84 13.02
N ASN A 55 -16.41 -17.73 13.35
CA ASN A 55 -15.24 -18.00 12.53
C ASN A 55 -15.65 -18.68 11.22
N ARG A 56 -16.60 -19.61 11.28
CA ARG A 56 -17.17 -20.25 10.10
C ARG A 56 -17.83 -19.22 9.18
N LYS A 57 -18.68 -18.33 9.71
CA LYS A 57 -19.28 -17.23 8.93
C LYS A 57 -18.25 -16.31 8.28
N ARG A 58 -17.10 -16.05 8.92
CA ARG A 58 -16.01 -15.26 8.31
C ARG A 58 -15.28 -16.01 7.20
N LYS A 59 -15.17 -17.34 7.31
CA LYS A 59 -14.58 -18.18 6.25
C LYS A 59 -15.53 -18.40 5.07
N GLU A 60 -16.83 -18.42 5.32
CA GLU A 60 -17.89 -18.54 4.31
C GLU A 60 -18.16 -17.22 3.57
N GLN A 61 -17.63 -16.08 4.07
CA GLN A 61 -17.57 -14.85 3.29
C GLN A 61 -16.50 -15.04 2.22
N GLU A 62 -16.96 -15.46 1.04
CA GLU A 62 -16.15 -15.51 -0.16
C GLU A 62 -15.59 -14.10 -0.43
N PRO A 63 -14.27 -13.94 -0.66
CA PRO A 63 -13.72 -12.64 -1.01
C PRO A 63 -14.45 -12.15 -2.26
N GLU A 64 -14.95 -10.91 -2.22
CA GLU A 64 -15.55 -10.27 -3.40
C GLU A 64 -14.55 -10.37 -4.55
N HIS A 65 -14.92 -11.14 -5.57
CA HIS A 65 -14.06 -11.34 -6.73
C HIS A 65 -14.14 -10.08 -7.59
N ILE A 66 -13.16 -9.19 -7.44
CA ILE A 66 -13.05 -7.96 -8.21
C ILE A 66 -12.64 -8.34 -9.64
N THR A 67 -13.61 -8.38 -10.56
CA THR A 67 -13.35 -8.47 -12.00
C THR A 67 -12.95 -7.10 -12.53
N VAL A 68 -11.66 -6.90 -12.81
CA VAL A 68 -11.18 -5.71 -13.51
C VAL A 68 -11.18 -6.00 -15.02
N PRO A 69 -11.87 -5.20 -15.85
CA PRO A 69 -11.79 -5.35 -17.30
C PRO A 69 -10.34 -5.15 -17.78
N PHE A 70 -9.84 -6.11 -18.55
CA PHE A 70 -8.50 -6.05 -19.12
C PHE A 70 -8.50 -5.12 -20.34
N GLU A 71 -7.92 -3.93 -20.20
CA GLU A 71 -7.66 -3.06 -21.35
C GLU A 71 -6.53 -3.67 -22.21
N PRO A 72 -6.65 -3.67 -23.55
CA PRO A 72 -5.58 -4.13 -24.41
C PRO A 72 -4.29 -3.35 -24.14
N LEU A 73 -3.15 -4.04 -24.09
CA LEU A 73 -1.84 -3.40 -23.88
C LEU A 73 -1.57 -2.26 -24.88
N SER A 74 -2.15 -2.33 -26.08
CA SER A 74 -2.07 -1.29 -27.13
C SER A 74 -2.72 0.04 -26.76
N GLN A 75 -3.50 0.11 -25.69
CA GLN A 75 -4.12 1.34 -25.18
C GLN A 75 -3.39 1.91 -23.96
N LEU A 76 -2.48 1.15 -23.36
CA LEU A 76 -1.73 1.60 -22.19
C LEU A 76 -0.61 2.56 -22.61
N VAL A 77 -0.79 3.83 -22.27
CA VAL A 77 0.22 4.87 -22.44
C VAL A 77 1.01 5.03 -21.14
N PHE A 78 2.34 4.95 -21.23
CA PHE A 78 3.22 5.12 -20.08
C PHE A 78 4.50 5.86 -20.45
N GLY A 79 5.08 6.55 -19.46
CA GLY A 79 6.34 7.26 -19.60
C GLY A 79 7.50 6.49 -18.96
N VAL A 80 8.68 6.59 -19.57
CA VAL A 80 9.95 6.10 -19.04
C VAL A 80 10.89 7.28 -18.88
N LEU A 81 11.43 7.47 -17.67
CA LEU A 81 12.43 8.51 -17.41
C LEU A 81 13.80 7.98 -17.83
N VAL A 82 14.50 8.70 -18.69
CA VAL A 82 15.87 8.35 -19.13
C VAL A 82 16.85 9.30 -18.43
N VAL A 83 17.79 8.73 -17.69
CA VAL A 83 18.77 9.49 -16.90
C VAL A 83 20.17 9.11 -17.35
N TYR A 84 20.91 10.09 -17.87
CA TYR A 84 22.33 9.95 -18.20
C TYR A 84 23.13 10.23 -16.93
N ARG A 85 23.70 9.20 -16.32
CA ARG A 85 24.54 9.32 -15.10
C ARG A 85 25.52 8.16 -15.00
N GLU A 86 26.68 8.42 -14.40
CA GLU A 86 27.67 7.38 -14.10
C GLU A 86 27.12 6.38 -13.07
N VAL A 87 27.75 5.20 -13.00
CA VAL A 87 27.42 4.18 -12.01
C VAL A 87 27.84 4.65 -10.61
N GLY A 88 26.90 4.66 -9.66
CA GLY A 88 27.15 5.02 -8.26
C GLY A 88 25.92 5.66 -7.63
N ALA A 89 25.81 5.63 -6.31
CA ALA A 89 24.65 6.18 -5.60
C ALA A 89 24.59 7.72 -5.71
N ASP A 90 25.76 8.37 -5.70
CA ASP A 90 25.88 9.83 -5.55
C ASP A 90 26.56 10.51 -6.76
N THR A 91 26.55 9.84 -7.91
CA THR A 91 27.07 10.43 -9.15
C THR A 91 26.12 11.52 -9.67
N PRO A 92 26.64 12.66 -10.14
CA PRO A 92 25.82 13.74 -10.65
C PRO A 92 25.05 13.29 -11.89
N VAL A 93 23.83 13.82 -12.05
CA VAL A 93 23.04 13.62 -13.26
C VAL A 93 23.60 14.50 -14.37
N HIS A 94 24.02 13.90 -15.47
CA HIS A 94 24.53 14.63 -16.62
C HIS A 94 23.40 15.22 -17.47
N ALA A 95 22.40 14.41 -17.78
CA ALA A 95 21.23 14.81 -18.57
C ALA A 95 20.02 13.95 -18.24
N ILE A 96 18.82 14.46 -18.55
CA ILE A 96 17.55 13.73 -18.42
C ILE A 96 16.71 13.89 -19.67
N ALA A 97 15.99 12.83 -20.05
CA ALA A 97 15.02 12.78 -21.13
C ALA A 97 13.81 11.96 -20.67
N ALA A 98 12.76 11.91 -21.48
CA ALA A 98 11.68 10.95 -21.28
C ALA A 98 11.24 10.32 -22.59
N GLU A 99 10.81 9.07 -22.51
CA GLU A 99 10.20 8.35 -23.62
C GLU A 99 8.76 8.03 -23.27
N ILE A 100 7.86 8.19 -24.24
CA ILE A 100 6.45 7.87 -24.10
C ILE A 100 6.18 6.65 -24.98
N TRP A 101 5.60 5.63 -24.38
CA TRP A 101 5.29 4.36 -25.01
C TRP A 101 3.79 4.11 -24.96
N GLN A 102 3.26 3.52 -26.02
CA GLN A 102 1.90 3.02 -26.10
C GLN A 102 1.98 1.52 -26.41
N GLY A 103 1.70 0.69 -25.42
CA GLY A 103 1.99 -0.75 -25.49
C GLY A 103 3.47 -1.03 -25.72
N GLN A 104 3.83 -1.48 -26.92
CA GLN A 104 5.22 -1.79 -27.31
C GLN A 104 5.83 -0.77 -28.28
N GLU A 105 5.08 0.26 -28.67
CA GLU A 105 5.52 1.27 -29.62
C GLU A 105 5.93 2.55 -28.89
N LYS A 106 7.09 3.11 -29.26
CA LYS A 106 7.54 4.41 -28.76
C LYS A 106 6.86 5.51 -29.58
N VAL A 107 5.93 6.23 -28.96
CA VAL A 107 5.08 7.23 -29.63
C VAL A 107 5.61 8.65 -29.54
N ALA A 108 6.42 8.97 -28.53
CA ALA A 108 7.04 10.29 -28.40
C ALA A 108 8.30 10.26 -27.55
N ILE A 109 9.12 11.31 -27.68
CA ILE A 109 10.33 11.54 -26.90
C ILE A 109 10.31 13.00 -26.42
N VAL A 110 10.53 13.21 -25.12
CA VAL A 110 10.97 14.48 -24.58
C VAL A 110 12.50 14.52 -24.73
N PRO A 111 13.05 15.43 -25.56
CA PRO A 111 14.47 15.44 -25.85
C PRO A 111 15.31 15.64 -24.58
N PRO A 112 16.53 15.11 -24.55
CA PRO A 112 17.40 15.26 -23.40
C PRO A 112 17.72 16.73 -23.13
N VAL A 113 17.92 17.06 -21.86
CA VAL A 113 18.44 18.36 -21.42
C VAL A 113 19.61 18.12 -20.47
N HIS A 114 20.70 18.86 -20.67
CA HIS A 114 21.84 18.84 -19.75
C HIS A 114 21.41 19.36 -18.38
N CYS A 115 21.79 18.63 -17.33
CA CYS A 115 21.63 19.04 -15.94
C CYS A 115 22.89 19.68 -15.38
N ALA A 116 23.90 19.96 -16.22
CA ALA A 116 25.14 20.61 -15.80
C ALA A 116 24.83 21.96 -15.12
N GLY A 117 25.36 22.14 -13.90
CA GLY A 117 25.11 23.34 -13.08
C GLY A 117 23.78 23.34 -12.32
N MET A 118 22.93 22.32 -12.47
CA MET A 118 21.72 22.17 -11.66
C MET A 118 22.02 21.45 -10.34
N VAL A 119 21.44 21.93 -9.24
CA VAL A 119 21.41 21.18 -7.99
C VAL A 119 20.34 20.07 -8.03
N PRO A 120 20.43 19.01 -7.21
CA PRO A 120 19.47 17.91 -7.24
C PRO A 120 18.00 18.34 -7.14
N SER A 121 17.69 19.34 -6.31
CA SER A 121 16.33 19.87 -6.18
C SER A 121 15.79 20.52 -7.46
N GLN A 122 16.65 21.17 -8.25
CA GLN A 122 16.29 21.74 -9.54
C GLN A 122 16.02 20.65 -10.57
N VAL A 123 16.82 19.58 -10.57
CA VAL A 123 16.59 18.40 -11.41
C VAL A 123 15.24 17.76 -11.08
N HIS A 124 14.94 17.53 -9.80
CA HIS A 124 13.63 17.03 -9.37
C HIS A 124 12.48 17.94 -9.78
N THR A 125 12.66 19.26 -9.64
CA THR A 125 11.66 20.25 -10.06
C THR A 125 11.40 20.18 -11.56
N TYR A 126 12.46 20.04 -12.37
CA TYR A 126 12.33 19.88 -13.81
C TYR A 126 11.61 18.58 -14.19
N VAL A 127 11.95 17.46 -13.55
CA VAL A 127 11.26 16.18 -13.73
C VAL A 127 9.77 16.31 -13.37
N GLY A 128 9.42 17.05 -12.31
CA GLY A 128 8.03 17.34 -11.95
C GLY A 128 7.29 18.16 -13.02
N LYS A 129 7.93 19.18 -13.60
CA LYS A 129 7.38 19.95 -14.73
C LYS A 129 7.18 19.07 -15.97
N MET A 130 8.14 18.18 -16.25
CA MET A 130 8.04 17.21 -17.33
C MET A 130 6.84 16.28 -17.12
N LEU A 131 6.65 15.73 -15.92
CA LEU A 131 5.47 14.92 -15.59
C LEU A 131 4.16 15.70 -15.75
N SER A 132 4.12 16.97 -15.34
CA SER A 132 2.93 17.81 -15.51
C SER A 132 2.56 17.96 -16.99
N MET A 133 3.55 18.15 -17.86
CA MET A 133 3.34 18.20 -19.31
C MET A 133 2.89 16.83 -19.88
N LEU A 134 3.50 15.74 -19.42
CA LEU A 134 3.14 14.39 -19.85
C LEU A 134 1.73 13.98 -19.40
N GLU A 135 1.30 14.41 -18.21
CA GLU A 135 -0.07 14.21 -17.74
C GLU A 135 -1.07 14.96 -18.63
N GLN A 136 -0.80 16.23 -18.93
CA GLN A 136 -1.68 17.05 -19.76
C GLN A 136 -1.80 16.52 -21.20
N ARG A 137 -0.71 16.01 -21.78
CA ARG A 137 -0.67 15.61 -23.20
C ARG A 137 -0.95 14.13 -23.45
N TYR A 138 -0.57 13.26 -22.52
CA TYR A 138 -0.59 11.80 -22.68
C TYR A 138 -1.29 11.06 -21.53
N GLY A 139 -1.78 11.76 -20.50
CA GLY A 139 -2.39 11.14 -19.32
C GLY A 139 -1.39 10.43 -18.39
N VAL A 140 -0.08 10.63 -18.60
CA VAL A 140 0.96 9.96 -17.81
C VAL A 140 1.24 10.73 -16.52
N ARG A 141 0.70 10.23 -15.41
CA ARG A 141 0.85 10.83 -14.07
C ARG A 141 2.17 10.51 -13.35
N LYS A 142 2.79 9.40 -13.73
CA LYS A 142 4.04 8.90 -13.15
C LYS A 142 4.83 8.15 -14.21
N PHE A 143 6.15 8.12 -14.06
CA PHE A 143 6.98 7.23 -14.85
C PHE A 143 6.76 5.78 -14.41
N ALA A 144 6.58 4.88 -15.36
CA ALA A 144 6.47 3.45 -15.11
C ALA A 144 7.84 2.84 -14.76
N SER A 145 8.92 3.41 -15.28
CA SER A 145 10.28 2.99 -15.00
C SER A 145 11.27 4.15 -15.20
N GLN A 146 12.48 3.94 -14.68
CA GLN A 146 13.62 4.80 -14.91
C GLN A 146 14.76 3.98 -15.53
N ILE A 147 15.27 4.43 -16.67
CA ILE A 147 16.42 3.84 -17.35
C ILE A 147 17.64 4.71 -17.09
N ARG A 148 18.75 4.07 -16.71
CA ARG A 148 20.06 4.72 -16.61
C ARG A 148 20.87 4.46 -17.87
N LEU A 149 21.39 5.51 -18.47
CA LEU A 149 22.35 5.46 -19.58
C LEU A 149 23.69 6.07 -19.16
N ASP A 150 24.75 5.63 -19.83
CA ASP A 150 26.08 6.19 -19.64
C ASP A 150 26.16 7.64 -20.15
N PRO A 151 26.78 8.58 -19.41
CA PRO A 151 26.91 9.97 -19.84
C PRO A 151 27.66 10.17 -21.16
N GLY A 152 28.63 9.30 -21.49
CA GLY A 152 29.32 9.31 -22.77
C GLY A 152 28.38 9.03 -23.96
N GLY A 153 27.25 8.38 -23.70
CA GLY A 153 26.15 8.18 -24.65
C GLY A 153 25.27 9.41 -24.88
N CYS A 154 25.53 10.56 -24.24
CA CYS A 154 24.71 11.75 -24.39
C CYS A 154 24.66 12.22 -25.86
N PRO A 155 23.45 12.40 -26.45
CA PRO A 155 23.30 12.81 -27.85
C PRO A 155 23.37 14.33 -28.05
N LEU A 156 23.32 15.13 -26.97
CA LEU A 156 23.30 16.59 -27.05
C LEU A 156 24.63 17.16 -27.55
N ARG A 157 24.56 18.27 -28.29
CA ARG A 157 25.72 19.03 -28.78
C ARG A 157 25.48 20.53 -28.62
N PRO A 158 26.46 21.32 -28.14
CA PRO A 158 27.74 20.88 -27.55
C PRO A 158 27.54 20.15 -26.20
N CYS A 159 28.32 19.11 -25.94
CA CYS A 159 28.24 18.33 -24.69
C CYS A 159 29.48 18.57 -23.81
N PRO A 160 29.34 18.93 -22.52
CA PRO A 160 30.47 19.15 -21.64
C PRO A 160 31.41 17.95 -21.45
N LEU A 161 30.90 16.72 -21.64
CA LEU A 161 31.69 15.50 -21.51
C LEU A 161 32.40 15.08 -22.82
N LYS A 162 32.07 15.74 -23.92
CA LYS A 162 32.67 15.48 -25.23
C LYS A 162 33.42 16.73 -25.64
N VAL A 163 34.64 16.86 -25.14
CA VAL A 163 35.58 17.88 -25.61
C VAL A 163 35.91 17.52 -27.06
N GLU A 164 35.41 18.30 -28.00
CA GLU A 164 35.90 18.26 -29.38
C GLU A 164 37.29 18.90 -29.36
N VAL A 165 38.32 18.06 -29.45
CA VAL A 165 39.72 18.47 -29.67
C VAL A 165 39.94 18.61 -31.17
#